data_AF-W8TBM8-F1
#
_entry.id   AF-W8TBM8-F1
#
_cell.length_a   1.000
_cell.length_b   1.000
_cell.length_c   1.000
_cell.angle_alpha   90.00
_cell.angle_beta   90.00
_cell.angle_gamma   90.00
#
_symmetry.space_group_name_H-M   'P 1'
#
loop_
_entity.id
_entity.type
_entity.pdbx_description
1 polymer ?
#
loop_
_entity_poly.entity_id
_entity_poly.type
_entity_poly.pdbx_seq_one_letter_code
_entity_poly.pdbx_strand_id
1 'polypeptide(L)'
;MISIREYELAESLEQAHEMLLKNRFNTIIGGGAFLRLGSKRINKAIDLSKLGLDYIEEDEHEIRIGAMATLRQLEMSSALLENFSGTVAESVKHIVGVQLRNIVTVGGTVYSRYGFSDPITALLALETYVDLYKGGRMSLDEFLEKGSPRDILTQVVIKKSMEKASFKMLRNSSGDYAIINACVAVKNGSIRIAAGARPARAKLAAAASEFISGRELSEENIEKAAQMAAEELDFGSNMRASADYRRQMCRVLVKRALMEV
;
A
#
# COMPACT_ATOMS: atom_id res chain seq x y z
N MET A 1 17.60 6.47 -17.80
CA MET A 1 16.65 5.89 -18.77
C MET A 1 16.54 4.39 -18.53
N ILE A 2 15.35 3.79 -18.63
CA ILE A 2 15.20 2.33 -18.56
C ILE A 2 15.61 1.74 -19.91
N SER A 3 16.23 0.55 -19.88
CA SER A 3 16.39 -0.29 -21.07
C SER A 3 15.85 -1.69 -20.79
N ILE A 4 15.11 -2.25 -21.75
CA ILE A 4 14.58 -3.62 -21.72
C ILE A 4 15.15 -4.33 -22.94
N ARG A 5 15.88 -5.42 -22.74
CA ARG A 5 16.49 -6.18 -23.84
C ARG A 5 15.53 -7.21 -24.44
N GLU A 6 14.83 -7.95 -23.59
CA GLU A 6 13.84 -8.96 -23.97
C GLU A 6 12.53 -8.74 -23.20
N TYR A 7 11.42 -9.11 -23.80
CA TYR A 7 10.10 -9.11 -23.18
C TYR A 7 9.47 -10.49 -23.39
N GLU A 8 8.86 -11.03 -22.35
CA GLU A 8 8.23 -12.34 -22.37
C GLU A 8 6.89 -12.29 -21.63
N LEU A 9 5.86 -12.87 -22.25
CA LEU A 9 4.59 -13.17 -21.60
C LEU A 9 4.71 -14.54 -20.95
N ALA A 10 4.59 -14.61 -19.63
CA ALA A 10 4.61 -15.90 -18.94
C ALA A 10 3.32 -16.69 -19.21
N GLU A 11 3.46 -18.00 -19.37
CA GLU A 11 2.38 -18.97 -19.56
C GLU A 11 1.98 -19.65 -18.24
N SER A 12 2.84 -19.58 -17.22
CA SER A 12 2.56 -20.04 -15.86
C SER A 12 3.40 -19.31 -14.82
N LEU A 13 2.98 -19.38 -13.55
CA LEU A 13 3.78 -18.88 -12.42
C LEU A 13 5.12 -19.60 -12.29
N GLU A 14 5.17 -20.92 -12.57
CA GLU A 14 6.41 -21.69 -12.55
C GLU A 14 7.39 -21.17 -13.59
N GLN A 15 6.95 -21.03 -14.85
CA GLN A 15 7.77 -20.50 -15.93
C GLN A 15 8.25 -19.06 -15.61
N ALA A 16 7.36 -18.20 -15.10
CA ALA A 16 7.73 -16.85 -14.69
C ALA A 16 8.81 -16.84 -13.61
N HIS A 17 8.67 -17.71 -12.61
CA HIS A 17 9.61 -17.82 -11.49
C HIS A 17 10.97 -18.36 -11.94
N GLU A 18 11.00 -19.40 -12.77
CA GLU A 18 12.24 -19.91 -13.37
C GLU A 18 12.95 -18.82 -14.19
N MET A 19 12.22 -18.10 -15.04
CA MET A 19 12.78 -16.99 -15.81
C MET A 19 13.32 -15.88 -14.91
N LEU A 20 12.60 -15.53 -13.84
CA LEU A 20 13.04 -14.52 -12.88
C LEU A 20 14.40 -14.91 -12.28
N LEU A 21 14.54 -16.15 -11.83
CA LEU A 21 15.75 -16.64 -11.16
C LEU A 21 16.96 -16.78 -12.10
N LYS A 22 16.75 -17.14 -13.37
CA LYS A 22 17.83 -17.36 -14.37
C LYS A 22 18.82 -16.19 -14.53
N ASN A 23 18.40 -14.95 -14.31
CA ASN A 23 19.30 -13.80 -14.41
C ASN A 23 18.88 -12.69 -13.44
N ARG A 24 19.82 -12.14 -12.65
CA ARG A 24 19.57 -11.07 -11.66
C ARG A 24 18.93 -9.79 -12.21
N PHE A 25 19.05 -9.54 -13.51
CA PHE A 25 18.47 -8.39 -14.20
C PHE A 25 17.11 -8.69 -14.84
N ASN A 26 16.60 -9.92 -14.75
CA ASN A 26 15.22 -10.21 -15.09
C ASN A 26 14.29 -9.59 -14.05
N THR A 27 13.16 -9.06 -14.50
CA THR A 27 12.24 -8.30 -13.67
C THR A 27 10.81 -8.66 -14.06
N ILE A 28 10.00 -9.03 -13.07
CA ILE A 28 8.54 -9.10 -13.21
C ILE A 28 8.02 -7.70 -13.44
N ILE A 29 7.18 -7.54 -14.46
CA ILE A 29 6.50 -6.29 -14.77
C ILE A 29 4.99 -6.48 -14.58
N GLY A 30 4.41 -5.62 -13.74
CA GLY A 30 2.99 -5.34 -13.79
C GLY A 30 2.74 -4.24 -14.82
N GLY A 31 2.08 -3.17 -14.40
CA GLY A 31 1.83 -1.98 -15.24
C GLY A 31 3.02 -1.20 -15.78
N GLY A 32 4.22 -1.42 -15.24
CA GLY A 32 5.45 -0.73 -15.66
C GLY A 32 5.52 0.79 -15.42
N ALA A 33 4.44 1.43 -14.96
CA ALA A 33 4.32 2.90 -14.96
C ALA A 33 5.40 3.62 -14.14
N PHE A 34 5.70 3.10 -12.93
CA PHE A 34 6.69 3.70 -12.04
C PHE A 34 8.14 3.29 -12.33
N LEU A 35 8.37 2.35 -13.27
CA LEU A 35 9.73 2.01 -13.67
C LEU A 35 10.46 3.26 -14.21
N ARG A 36 9.72 4.18 -14.88
CA ARG A 36 10.26 5.40 -15.50
C ARG A 36 10.76 6.44 -14.50
N LEU A 37 10.43 6.29 -13.22
CA LEU A 37 10.96 7.16 -12.16
C LEU A 37 12.46 6.93 -11.90
N GLY A 38 13.02 5.83 -12.39
CA GLY A 38 14.43 5.49 -12.19
C GLY A 38 15.15 5.14 -13.49
N SER A 39 16.42 4.76 -13.32
CA SER A 39 17.22 4.15 -14.39
C SER A 39 17.44 2.69 -14.02
N LYS A 40 16.95 1.77 -14.86
CA LYS A 40 17.08 0.33 -14.64
C LYS A 40 17.41 -0.36 -15.96
N ARG A 41 18.39 -1.25 -15.94
CA ARG A 41 18.68 -2.17 -17.04
C ARG A 41 17.96 -3.49 -16.75
N ILE A 42 17.01 -3.84 -17.59
CA ILE A 42 16.22 -5.07 -17.50
C ILE A 42 16.68 -6.00 -18.62
N ASN A 43 17.15 -7.18 -18.26
CA ASN A 43 17.55 -8.18 -19.25
C ASN A 43 16.30 -8.80 -19.90
N LYS A 44 15.40 -9.36 -19.10
CA LYS A 44 14.08 -9.82 -19.55
C LYS A 44 12.98 -9.23 -18.66
N ALA A 45 12.03 -8.54 -19.28
CA ALA A 45 10.80 -8.12 -18.64
C ALA A 45 9.78 -9.25 -18.74
N ILE A 46 9.33 -9.76 -17.60
CA ILE A 46 8.43 -10.92 -17.51
C ILE A 46 7.05 -10.41 -17.14
N ASP A 47 6.10 -10.54 -18.06
CA ASP A 47 4.73 -10.04 -17.93
C ASP A 47 3.78 -11.16 -17.49
N LEU A 48 2.99 -10.89 -16.45
CA LEU A 48 2.06 -11.84 -15.83
C LEU A 48 0.60 -11.65 -16.28
N SER A 49 0.33 -10.75 -17.23
CA SER A 49 -1.03 -10.37 -17.64
C SER A 49 -1.89 -11.51 -18.18
N LYS A 50 -1.28 -12.60 -18.67
CA LYS A 50 -2.00 -13.79 -19.16
C LYS A 50 -2.32 -14.82 -18.08
N LEU A 51 -1.89 -14.60 -16.84
CA LEU A 51 -2.03 -15.58 -15.76
C LEU A 51 -3.33 -15.46 -14.96
N GLY A 52 -4.26 -14.58 -15.37
CA GLY A 52 -5.54 -14.39 -14.67
C GLY A 52 -5.37 -13.86 -13.25
N LEU A 53 -4.37 -13.01 -13.01
CA LEU A 53 -4.08 -12.39 -11.70
C LEU A 53 -4.73 -11.01 -11.54
N ASP A 54 -5.71 -10.68 -12.38
CA ASP A 54 -6.39 -9.39 -12.48
C ASP A 54 -7.80 -9.41 -11.86
N TYR A 55 -7.94 -10.10 -10.73
CA TYR A 55 -9.21 -10.26 -10.00
C TYR A 55 -9.25 -9.46 -8.69
N ILE A 56 -10.48 -9.21 -8.23
CA ILE A 56 -10.82 -8.80 -6.86
C ILE A 56 -11.99 -9.69 -6.44
N GLU A 57 -11.75 -10.58 -5.49
CA GLU A 57 -12.74 -11.53 -4.99
C GLU A 57 -12.98 -11.31 -3.51
N GLU A 58 -14.23 -11.42 -3.09
CA GLU A 58 -14.66 -11.28 -1.70
C GLU A 58 -15.36 -12.56 -1.25
N ASP A 59 -15.04 -13.00 -0.04
CA ASP A 59 -15.82 -13.99 0.69
C ASP A 59 -16.22 -13.46 2.09
N GLU A 60 -16.71 -14.35 2.96
CA GLU A 60 -17.15 -13.98 4.31
C GLU A 60 -16.00 -13.49 5.21
N HIS A 61 -14.75 -13.85 4.91
CA HIS A 61 -13.60 -13.66 5.80
C HIS A 61 -12.54 -12.72 5.25
N GLU A 62 -12.39 -12.61 3.93
CA GLU A 62 -11.34 -11.83 3.30
C GLU A 62 -11.71 -11.29 1.91
N ILE A 63 -10.95 -10.29 1.48
CA ILE A 63 -10.90 -9.80 0.10
C ILE A 63 -9.54 -10.17 -0.48
N ARG A 64 -9.53 -10.95 -1.56
CA ARG A 64 -8.33 -11.33 -2.32
C ARG A 64 -8.20 -10.45 -3.55
N ILE A 65 -7.04 -9.86 -3.73
CA ILE A 65 -6.72 -8.96 -4.83
C ILE A 65 -5.53 -9.54 -5.59
N GLY A 66 -5.75 -10.01 -6.80
CA GLY A 66 -4.68 -10.54 -7.64
C GLY A 66 -3.62 -9.47 -7.96
N ALA A 67 -2.36 -9.88 -8.08
CA ALA A 67 -1.23 -8.95 -8.24
C ALA A 67 -1.33 -8.05 -9.48
N MET A 68 -2.06 -8.46 -10.51
CA MET A 68 -2.27 -7.71 -11.74
C MET A 68 -3.53 -6.84 -11.71
N ALA A 69 -4.32 -6.87 -10.63
CA ALA A 69 -5.44 -5.96 -10.46
C ALA A 69 -4.95 -4.50 -10.46
N THR A 70 -5.59 -3.66 -11.25
CA THR A 70 -5.22 -2.27 -11.48
C THR A 70 -5.73 -1.37 -10.35
N LEU A 71 -5.09 -0.22 -10.14
CA LEU A 71 -5.57 0.76 -9.18
C LEU A 71 -6.97 1.28 -9.53
N ARG A 72 -7.36 1.26 -10.81
CA ARG A 72 -8.73 1.59 -11.23
C ARG A 72 -9.72 0.51 -10.82
N GLN A 73 -9.36 -0.76 -10.90
CA GLN A 73 -10.20 -1.84 -10.36
C GLN A 73 -10.36 -1.70 -8.85
N LEU A 74 -9.29 -1.35 -8.12
CA LEU A 74 -9.38 -1.06 -6.68
C LEU A 74 -10.31 0.14 -6.38
N GLU A 75 -10.23 1.21 -7.18
CA GLU A 75 -11.06 2.41 -7.03
C GLU A 75 -12.55 2.13 -7.20
N MET A 76 -12.92 1.18 -8.07
CA MET A 76 -14.30 0.93 -8.50
C MET A 76 -14.91 -0.35 -7.94
N SER A 77 -14.15 -1.14 -7.18
CA SER A 77 -14.60 -2.42 -6.64
C SER A 77 -15.68 -2.24 -5.59
N SER A 78 -16.85 -2.86 -5.78
CA SER A 78 -17.91 -2.90 -4.77
C SER A 78 -17.42 -3.51 -3.46
N ALA A 79 -16.67 -4.62 -3.53
CA ALA A 79 -16.06 -5.25 -2.36
C ALA A 79 -15.22 -4.27 -1.53
N LEU A 80 -14.42 -3.40 -2.17
CA LEU A 80 -13.60 -2.42 -1.46
C LEU A 80 -14.35 -1.14 -1.07
N LEU A 81 -15.45 -0.81 -1.75
CA LEU A 81 -16.30 0.35 -1.44
C LEU A 81 -17.25 0.07 -0.27
N GLU A 82 -17.78 -1.15 -0.20
CA GLU A 82 -18.74 -1.58 0.81
C GLU A 82 -18.04 -1.99 2.12
N ASN A 83 -16.78 -2.43 2.05
CA ASN A 83 -15.96 -2.74 3.22
C ASN A 83 -15.05 -1.57 3.62
N PHE A 84 -14.67 -1.53 4.91
CA PHE A 84 -13.64 -0.62 5.44
C PHE A 84 -13.93 0.88 5.15
N SER A 85 -15.20 1.27 5.07
CA SER A 85 -15.64 2.62 4.72
C SER A 85 -15.09 3.15 3.39
N GLY A 86 -14.81 2.27 2.41
CA GLY A 86 -14.24 2.68 1.12
C GLY A 86 -12.78 3.16 1.18
N THR A 87 -12.08 2.92 2.30
CA THR A 87 -10.73 3.45 2.57
C THR A 87 -9.70 3.07 1.51
N VAL A 88 -9.76 1.84 0.98
CA VAL A 88 -8.83 1.40 -0.08
C VAL A 88 -9.09 2.17 -1.37
N ALA A 89 -10.37 2.34 -1.77
CA ALA A 89 -10.75 3.13 -2.93
C ALA A 89 -10.34 4.61 -2.77
N GLU A 90 -10.52 5.18 -1.57
CA GLU A 90 -10.08 6.54 -1.25
C GLU A 90 -8.57 6.74 -1.45
N SER A 91 -7.77 5.76 -1.04
CA SER A 91 -6.31 5.81 -1.14
C SER A 91 -5.79 5.82 -2.57
N VAL A 92 -6.59 5.36 -3.54
CA VAL A 92 -6.18 5.29 -4.95
C VAL A 92 -6.81 6.36 -5.83
N LYS A 93 -8.01 6.87 -5.51
CA LYS A 93 -8.80 7.72 -6.42
C LYS A 93 -8.13 9.03 -6.86
N HIS A 94 -7.18 9.53 -6.07
CA HIS A 94 -6.42 10.76 -6.35
C HIS A 94 -5.02 10.51 -6.91
N ILE A 95 -4.68 9.26 -7.27
CA ILE A 95 -3.38 8.96 -7.87
C ILE A 95 -3.40 9.40 -9.32
N VAL A 96 -2.82 10.59 -9.57
CA VAL A 96 -2.58 11.23 -10.87
C VAL A 96 -3.86 11.36 -11.71
N GLY A 97 -4.21 10.35 -12.50
CA GLY A 97 -5.38 10.33 -13.36
C GLY A 97 -5.78 8.91 -13.71
N VAL A 98 -6.99 8.74 -14.25
CA VAL A 98 -7.58 7.43 -14.58
C VAL A 98 -6.67 6.62 -15.50
N GLN A 99 -6.00 7.26 -16.45
CA GLN A 99 -5.06 6.61 -17.38
C GLN A 99 -3.92 5.91 -16.65
N LEU A 100 -3.34 6.55 -15.61
CA LEU A 100 -2.29 5.93 -14.82
C LEU A 100 -2.86 4.78 -13.98
N ARG A 101 -4.06 4.97 -13.39
CA ARG A 101 -4.69 3.95 -12.55
C ARG A 101 -5.14 2.72 -13.34
N ASN A 102 -5.42 2.86 -14.63
CA ASN A 102 -5.71 1.74 -15.54
C ASN A 102 -4.49 0.87 -15.84
N ILE A 103 -3.27 1.37 -15.65
CA ILE A 103 -2.05 0.61 -15.93
C ILE A 103 -1.36 0.16 -14.66
N VAL A 104 -1.33 0.98 -13.61
CA VAL A 104 -0.64 0.62 -12.36
C VAL A 104 -1.38 -0.53 -11.68
N THR A 105 -0.65 -1.59 -11.37
CA THR A 105 -1.15 -2.79 -10.69
C THR A 105 -0.86 -2.72 -9.19
N VAL A 106 -1.69 -3.35 -8.37
CA VAL A 106 -1.47 -3.50 -6.92
C VAL A 106 -0.16 -4.24 -6.63
N GLY A 107 0.15 -5.32 -7.36
CA GLY A 107 1.37 -6.10 -7.16
C GLY A 107 2.63 -5.28 -7.47
N GLY A 108 2.64 -4.58 -8.60
CA GLY A 108 3.72 -3.64 -8.94
C GLY A 108 3.92 -2.53 -7.89
N THR A 109 2.84 -2.10 -7.22
CA THR A 109 2.87 -1.09 -6.16
C THR A 109 3.43 -1.67 -4.86
N VAL A 110 2.82 -2.74 -4.36
CA VAL A 110 3.17 -3.38 -3.08
C VAL A 110 4.55 -4.01 -3.15
N TYR A 111 4.87 -4.80 -4.18
CA TYR A 111 6.16 -5.49 -4.32
C TYR A 111 7.35 -4.52 -4.38
N SER A 112 7.15 -3.36 -5.02
CA SER A 112 8.18 -2.31 -5.10
C SER A 112 8.38 -1.58 -3.77
N ARG A 113 7.43 -1.69 -2.83
CA ARG A 113 7.49 -1.07 -1.48
C ARG A 113 7.78 0.43 -1.56
N TYR A 114 7.12 1.12 -2.49
CA TYR A 114 7.37 2.54 -2.73
C TYR A 114 7.01 3.38 -1.50
N GLY A 115 7.96 4.16 -0.98
CA GLY A 115 7.75 5.00 0.21
C GLY A 115 6.77 6.16 0.00
N PHE A 116 6.40 6.46 -1.24
CA PHE A 116 5.38 7.47 -1.58
C PHE A 116 3.99 6.86 -1.85
N SER A 117 3.81 5.55 -1.69
CA SER A 117 2.57 4.87 -2.05
C SER A 117 1.49 5.08 -0.99
N ASP A 118 0.40 5.72 -1.40
CA ASP A 118 -0.82 5.88 -0.62
C ASP A 118 -1.55 4.56 -0.31
N PRO A 119 -1.79 3.65 -1.28
CA PRO A 119 -2.51 2.41 -1.00
C PRO A 119 -1.76 1.48 -0.03
N ILE A 120 -0.42 1.51 -0.01
CA ILE A 120 0.34 0.73 0.98
C ILE A 120 -0.02 1.16 2.41
N THR A 121 -0.22 2.46 2.67
CA THR A 121 -0.62 2.94 4.00
C THR A 121 -2.02 2.47 4.39
N ALA A 122 -2.98 2.54 3.46
CA ALA A 122 -4.33 2.05 3.71
C ALA A 122 -4.35 0.54 3.98
N LEU A 123 -3.69 -0.24 3.13
CA LEU A 123 -3.57 -1.69 3.28
C LEU A 123 -2.90 -2.08 4.61
N LEU A 124 -1.85 -1.36 5.03
CA LEU A 124 -1.11 -1.66 6.27
C LEU A 124 -1.99 -1.56 7.53
N ALA A 125 -2.96 -0.64 7.54
CA ALA A 125 -3.92 -0.52 8.64
C ALA A 125 -4.92 -1.68 8.68
N LEU A 126 -5.29 -2.25 7.52
CA LEU A 126 -6.40 -3.20 7.35
C LEU A 126 -6.05 -4.70 7.52
N GLU A 127 -5.12 -5.07 8.41
CA GLU A 127 -4.71 -6.49 8.61
C GLU A 127 -4.44 -7.23 7.27
N THR A 128 -3.59 -6.62 6.43
CA THR A 128 -3.28 -7.13 5.09
C THR A 128 -2.10 -8.10 5.08
N TYR A 129 -2.19 -9.10 4.21
CA TYR A 129 -1.17 -10.10 3.90
C TYR A 129 -0.79 -10.06 2.42
N VAL A 130 0.38 -10.60 2.10
CA VAL A 130 0.84 -10.83 0.73
C VAL A 130 1.16 -12.30 0.54
N ASP A 131 0.78 -12.85 -0.61
CA ASP A 131 1.10 -14.22 -0.98
C ASP A 131 2.16 -14.24 -2.07
N LEU A 132 3.26 -14.90 -1.77
CA LEU A 132 4.38 -15.12 -2.68
C LEU A 132 4.30 -16.53 -3.26
N TYR A 133 4.72 -16.68 -4.51
CA TYR A 133 4.57 -17.96 -5.22
C TYR A 133 5.30 -19.14 -4.54
N LYS A 134 6.57 -18.97 -4.16
CA LYS A 134 7.32 -19.99 -3.39
C LYS A 134 7.61 -19.56 -1.95
N GLY A 135 7.51 -18.27 -1.65
CA GLY A 135 7.77 -17.67 -0.34
C GLY A 135 6.61 -17.79 0.66
N GLY A 136 5.42 -18.22 0.21
CA GLY A 136 4.24 -18.38 1.06
C GLY A 136 3.61 -17.05 1.47
N ARG A 137 2.73 -17.11 2.47
CA ARG A 137 2.00 -15.96 3.01
C ARG A 137 2.82 -15.27 4.11
N MET A 138 2.88 -13.94 4.06
CA MET A 138 3.41 -13.12 5.15
C MET A 138 2.58 -11.85 5.33
N SER A 139 2.63 -11.24 6.51
CA SER A 139 1.91 -9.99 6.75
C SER A 139 2.55 -8.83 5.99
N LEU A 140 1.76 -7.82 5.65
CA LEU A 140 2.24 -6.69 4.86
C LEU A 140 3.29 -5.86 5.61
N ASP A 141 3.18 -5.72 6.93
CA ASP A 141 4.20 -5.06 7.75
C ASP A 141 5.55 -5.77 7.68
N GLU A 142 5.55 -7.10 7.82
CA GLU A 142 6.75 -7.93 7.69
C GLU A 142 7.36 -7.80 6.28
N PHE A 143 6.52 -7.85 5.24
CA PHE A 143 6.98 -7.69 3.85
C PHE A 143 7.56 -6.29 3.60
N LEU A 144 6.98 -5.24 4.17
CA LEU A 144 7.51 -3.88 4.04
C LEU A 144 8.85 -3.73 4.75
N GLU A 145 9.05 -4.38 5.89
CA GLU A 145 10.30 -4.31 6.65
C GLU A 145 11.39 -5.19 6.03
N LYS A 146 11.17 -6.51 5.98
CA LYS A 146 12.16 -7.51 5.55
C LYS A 146 12.26 -7.59 4.03
N GLY A 147 11.18 -7.27 3.32
CA GLY A 147 11.05 -7.60 1.91
C GLY A 147 10.74 -9.06 1.69
N SER A 148 11.06 -9.51 0.49
CA SER A 148 10.94 -10.91 0.09
C SER A 148 12.25 -11.35 -0.55
N PRO A 149 12.58 -12.65 -0.44
CA PRO A 149 13.41 -13.32 -1.44
C PRO A 149 12.93 -12.99 -2.85
N ARG A 150 13.80 -13.20 -3.84
CA ARG A 150 13.50 -12.86 -5.23
C ARG A 150 12.43 -13.80 -5.79
N ASP A 151 11.18 -13.41 -5.62
CA ASP A 151 9.97 -14.21 -5.90
C ASP A 151 8.87 -13.34 -6.55
N ILE A 152 7.69 -13.90 -6.75
CA ILE A 152 6.53 -13.30 -7.40
C ILE A 152 5.45 -13.08 -6.34
N LEU A 153 5.03 -11.82 -6.15
CA LEU A 153 3.79 -11.51 -5.44
C LEU A 153 2.62 -11.89 -6.33
N THR A 154 1.79 -12.81 -5.85
CA THR A 154 0.65 -13.39 -6.58
C THR A 154 -0.67 -12.71 -6.23
N GLN A 155 -0.87 -12.36 -4.96
CA GLN A 155 -2.03 -11.63 -4.49
C GLN A 155 -1.75 -10.85 -3.20
N VAL A 156 -2.61 -9.87 -2.93
CA VAL A 156 -2.75 -9.15 -1.67
C VAL A 156 -4.07 -9.59 -1.03
N VAL A 157 -4.06 -9.89 0.25
CA VAL A 157 -5.23 -10.41 0.96
C VAL A 157 -5.54 -9.54 2.16
N ILE A 158 -6.73 -8.94 2.17
CA ILE A 158 -7.21 -8.08 3.25
C ILE A 158 -8.21 -8.87 4.09
N LYS A 159 -7.94 -9.06 5.38
CA LYS A 159 -8.92 -9.70 6.27
C LYS A 159 -10.11 -8.76 6.50
N LYS A 160 -11.33 -9.30 6.44
CA LYS A 160 -12.57 -8.59 6.79
C LYS A 160 -12.76 -8.54 8.30
N SER A 161 -11.73 -8.05 8.98
CA SER A 161 -11.67 -7.99 10.42
C SER A 161 -11.85 -6.58 10.96
N MET A 162 -11.61 -5.55 10.15
CA MET A 162 -11.82 -4.15 10.51
C MET A 162 -13.27 -3.75 10.22
N GLU A 163 -13.91 -3.13 11.20
CA GLU A 163 -15.28 -2.64 11.11
C GLU A 163 -15.35 -1.32 10.35
N LYS A 164 -14.39 -0.44 10.63
CA LYS A 164 -14.29 0.89 10.03
C LYS A 164 -12.84 1.26 9.82
N ALA A 165 -12.62 2.09 8.80
CA ALA A 165 -11.35 2.75 8.61
C ALA A 165 -11.55 4.17 8.05
N SER A 166 -10.54 5.02 8.23
CA SER A 166 -10.48 6.35 7.65
C SER A 166 -9.07 6.62 7.12
N PHE A 167 -8.98 6.92 5.83
CA PHE A 167 -7.74 7.33 5.17
C PHE A 167 -7.74 8.85 4.96
N LYS A 168 -6.62 9.48 5.34
CA LYS A 168 -6.38 10.91 5.16
C LYS A 168 -5.06 11.13 4.47
N MET A 169 -5.01 12.17 3.63
CA MET A 169 -3.78 12.56 2.97
C MET A 169 -3.72 14.07 2.78
N LEU A 170 -2.50 14.56 2.63
CA LEU A 170 -2.19 15.93 2.27
C LEU A 170 -1.34 15.94 1.00
N ARG A 171 -1.72 16.77 0.03
CA ARG A 171 -1.04 16.97 -1.26
C ARG A 171 -1.00 18.46 -1.59
N ASN A 172 -0.03 18.87 -2.41
CA ASN A 172 0.02 20.24 -2.94
C ASN A 172 -1.06 20.48 -4.01
N SER A 173 -1.28 19.48 -4.88
CA SER A 173 -2.31 19.49 -5.91
C SER A 173 -2.93 18.09 -6.06
N SER A 174 -4.08 17.97 -6.71
CA SER A 174 -4.82 16.71 -6.84
C SER A 174 -4.02 15.58 -7.50
N GLY A 175 -3.14 15.90 -8.44
CA GLY A 175 -2.30 14.92 -9.14
C GLY A 175 -0.95 14.62 -8.50
N ASP A 176 -0.53 15.40 -7.49
CA ASP A 176 0.80 15.28 -6.87
C ASP A 176 0.90 14.13 -5.88
N TYR A 177 2.09 13.54 -5.72
CA TYR A 177 2.37 12.63 -4.60
C TYR A 177 2.04 13.28 -3.24
N ALA A 178 1.52 12.47 -2.31
CA ALA A 178 1.25 12.91 -0.96
C ALA A 178 2.50 13.48 -0.27
N ILE A 179 2.30 14.59 0.43
CA ILE A 179 3.25 15.11 1.43
C ILE A 179 3.23 14.20 2.65
N ILE A 180 2.06 13.72 3.06
CA ILE A 180 1.93 12.73 4.12
C ILE A 180 0.54 12.12 4.00
N ASN A 181 0.40 10.87 4.38
CA ASN A 181 -0.88 10.21 4.52
C ASN A 181 -0.92 9.41 5.82
N ALA A 182 -2.14 9.18 6.33
CA ALA A 182 -2.40 8.39 7.50
C ALA A 182 -3.67 7.56 7.30
N CYS A 183 -3.70 6.36 7.87
CA CYS A 183 -4.87 5.51 7.91
C CYS A 183 -5.11 5.04 9.33
N VAL A 184 -6.35 5.10 9.78
CA VAL A 184 -6.80 4.53 11.06
C VAL A 184 -7.83 3.45 10.75
N ALA A 185 -7.72 2.30 11.40
CA ALA A 185 -8.69 1.21 11.29
C ALA A 185 -9.07 0.68 12.68
N VAL A 186 -10.32 0.27 12.85
CA VAL A 186 -10.89 -0.15 14.15
C VAL A 186 -11.49 -1.55 14.05
N LYS A 187 -11.26 -2.35 15.11
CA LYS A 187 -11.77 -3.72 15.29
C LYS A 187 -12.02 -3.97 16.77
N ASN A 188 -13.27 -4.11 17.19
CA ASN A 188 -13.66 -4.40 18.57
C ASN A 188 -12.95 -3.51 19.62
N GLY A 189 -12.86 -2.20 19.35
CA GLY A 189 -12.15 -1.24 20.21
C GLY A 189 -10.61 -1.26 20.10
N SER A 190 -10.01 -2.22 19.39
CA SER A 190 -8.61 -2.14 18.96
C SER A 190 -8.48 -1.20 17.76
N ILE A 191 -7.46 -0.34 17.79
CA ILE A 191 -7.22 0.68 16.78
C ILE A 191 -5.82 0.47 16.19
N ARG A 192 -5.72 0.53 14.87
CA ARG A 192 -4.45 0.49 14.13
C ARG A 192 -4.23 1.80 13.41
N ILE A 193 -3.09 2.44 13.67
CA ILE A 193 -2.69 3.71 13.07
C ILE A 193 -1.48 3.45 12.17
N ALA A 194 -1.59 3.78 10.89
CA ALA A 194 -0.50 3.72 9.91
C ALA A 194 -0.24 5.10 9.32
N ALA A 195 1.02 5.43 9.03
CA ALA A 195 1.36 6.60 8.23
C ALA A 195 2.43 6.28 7.18
N GLY A 196 2.25 6.84 5.98
CA GLY A 196 3.16 6.69 4.84
C GLY A 196 3.37 8.00 4.11
N ALA A 197 3.98 7.93 2.92
CA ALA A 197 4.55 9.10 2.27
C ALA A 197 5.51 9.88 3.23
N ARG A 198 6.34 9.14 3.98
CA ARG A 198 7.26 9.68 5.02
C ARG A 198 8.71 9.83 4.54
N PRO A 199 8.92 10.30 3.29
CA PRO A 199 9.86 9.70 2.31
C PRO A 199 10.45 8.31 2.65
N ALA A 200 9.63 7.46 3.25
CA ALA A 200 9.97 6.12 3.73
C ALA A 200 8.72 5.27 3.61
N ARG A 201 8.88 3.94 3.72
CA ARG A 201 7.77 2.99 3.66
C ARG A 201 6.72 3.33 4.72
N ALA A 202 5.46 3.03 4.43
CA ALA A 202 4.41 3.14 5.44
C ALA A 202 4.80 2.31 6.68
N LYS A 203 4.48 2.81 7.87
CA LYS A 203 4.80 2.16 9.15
C LYS A 203 3.62 2.33 10.10
N LEU A 204 3.43 1.33 10.96
CA LEU A 204 2.47 1.38 12.04
C LEU A 204 3.03 2.24 13.19
N ALA A 205 2.16 3.09 13.73
CA ALA A 205 2.35 3.83 14.95
C ALA A 205 1.87 2.93 16.11
N ALA A 206 2.70 1.96 16.50
CA ALA A 206 2.29 0.86 17.38
C ALA A 206 1.99 1.34 18.80
N ALA A 207 2.82 2.23 19.36
CA ALA A 207 2.59 2.74 20.70
C ALA A 207 1.35 3.65 20.76
N ALA A 208 1.12 4.46 19.72
CA ALA A 208 -0.10 5.26 19.63
C ALA A 208 -1.35 4.39 19.47
N SER A 209 -1.25 3.34 18.65
CA SER A 209 -2.32 2.34 18.43
C SER A 209 -2.70 1.63 19.74
N GLU A 210 -1.70 1.15 20.47
CA GLU A 210 -1.89 0.50 21.77
C GLU A 210 -2.48 1.48 22.80
N PHE A 211 -1.97 2.72 22.84
CA PHE A 211 -2.46 3.74 23.77
C PHE A 211 -3.96 4.01 23.59
N ILE A 212 -4.42 4.21 22.35
CA ILE A 212 -5.82 4.59 22.10
C ILE A 212 -6.79 3.39 22.09
N SER A 213 -6.27 2.17 21.91
CA SER A 213 -7.08 0.96 21.90
C SER A 213 -7.78 0.73 23.25
N GLY A 214 -9.07 0.39 23.21
CA GLY A 214 -9.90 0.15 24.38
C GLY A 214 -10.25 1.40 25.20
N ARG A 215 -9.79 2.59 24.79
CA ARG A 215 -10.15 3.86 25.42
C ARG A 215 -11.32 4.52 24.71
N GLU A 216 -12.02 5.39 25.43
CA GLU A 216 -12.98 6.30 24.82
C GLU A 216 -12.26 7.25 23.86
N LEU A 217 -12.84 7.45 22.67
CA LEU A 217 -12.38 8.41 21.65
C LEU A 217 -12.74 9.86 22.04
N SER A 218 -12.34 10.27 23.24
CA SER A 218 -12.45 11.65 23.71
C SER A 218 -11.43 12.55 23.02
N GLU A 219 -11.67 13.85 22.97
CA GLU A 219 -10.76 14.81 22.35
C GLU A 219 -9.34 14.74 22.95
N GLU A 220 -9.23 14.56 24.27
CA GLU A 220 -7.94 14.40 24.96
C GLU A 220 -7.19 13.15 24.52
N ASN A 221 -7.87 11.99 24.49
CA ASN A 221 -7.25 10.73 24.09
C ASN A 221 -6.86 10.74 22.61
N ILE A 222 -7.70 11.28 21.73
CA ILE A 222 -7.40 11.43 20.31
C ILE A 222 -6.18 12.31 20.10
N GLU A 223 -6.12 13.47 20.77
CA GLU A 223 -5.01 14.40 20.65
C GLU A 223 -3.70 13.76 21.12
N LYS A 224 -3.74 13.05 22.25
CA LYS A 224 -2.57 12.35 22.79
C LYS A 224 -2.10 11.21 21.87
N ALA A 225 -3.01 10.39 21.34
CA ALA A 225 -2.67 9.33 20.40
C ALA A 225 -2.06 9.89 19.11
N ALA A 226 -2.63 10.98 18.59
CA ALA A 226 -2.11 11.65 17.40
C ALA A 226 -0.71 12.24 17.63
N GLN A 227 -0.46 12.82 18.81
CA GLN A 227 0.87 13.29 19.20
C GLN A 227 1.86 12.14 19.29
N MET A 228 1.51 11.04 19.97
CA MET A 228 2.34 9.85 20.08
C MET A 228 2.71 9.27 18.70
N ALA A 229 1.74 9.19 17.78
CA ALA A 229 1.98 8.71 16.42
C ALA A 229 2.98 9.60 15.65
N ALA A 230 2.95 10.92 15.89
CA ALA A 230 3.90 11.85 15.29
C ALA A 230 5.29 11.80 15.93
N GLU A 231 5.40 11.41 17.20
CA GLU A 231 6.68 11.29 17.91
C GLU A 231 7.38 9.96 17.62
N GLU A 232 6.64 8.86 17.52
CA GLU A 232 7.22 7.52 17.35
C GLU A 232 7.65 7.19 15.91
N LEU A 233 7.12 7.93 14.93
CA LEU A 233 7.42 7.71 13.51
C LEU A 233 8.53 8.64 13.01
N ASP A 234 9.38 8.10 12.13
CA ASP A 234 10.42 8.87 11.47
C ASP A 234 9.88 9.71 10.30
N PHE A 235 10.43 10.89 10.06
CA PHE A 235 10.06 11.70 8.90
C PHE A 235 11.31 12.26 8.22
N GLY A 236 11.32 12.23 6.89
CA GLY A 236 12.38 12.84 6.10
C GLY A 236 11.93 14.12 5.38
N SER A 237 12.91 14.96 5.07
CA SER A 237 12.74 16.16 4.24
C SER A 237 12.99 15.83 2.77
N ASN A 238 12.25 16.48 1.87
CA ASN A 238 12.56 16.51 0.44
C ASN A 238 12.00 17.80 -0.18
N MET A 239 12.06 17.93 -1.52
CA MET A 239 11.60 19.12 -2.24
C MET A 239 10.12 19.49 -2.02
N ARG A 240 9.29 18.60 -1.45
CA ARG A 240 7.86 18.86 -1.19
C ARG A 240 7.59 19.43 0.20
N ALA A 241 8.37 19.01 1.20
CA ALA A 241 8.16 19.39 2.59
C ALA A 241 9.35 18.97 3.47
N SER A 242 9.53 19.70 4.58
CA SER A 242 10.44 19.32 5.66
C SER A 242 9.89 18.15 6.49
N ALA A 243 10.80 17.45 7.17
CA ALA A 243 10.45 16.43 8.17
C ALA A 243 9.53 16.98 9.26
N ASP A 244 9.80 18.19 9.76
CA ASP A 244 9.00 18.81 10.83
C ASP A 244 7.58 19.13 10.38
N TYR A 245 7.40 19.60 9.14
CA TYR A 245 6.07 19.81 8.57
C TYR A 245 5.31 18.49 8.45
N ARG A 246 5.96 17.42 7.97
CA ARG A 246 5.34 16.09 7.89
C ARG A 246 4.96 15.56 9.27
N ARG A 247 5.80 15.77 10.29
CA ARG A 247 5.50 15.39 11.68
C ARG A 247 4.24 16.09 12.20
N GLN A 248 4.17 17.41 12.04
CA GLN A 248 2.99 18.18 12.45
C GLN A 248 1.73 17.75 11.69
N MET A 249 1.84 17.52 10.38
CA MET A 249 0.71 17.08 9.57
C MET A 249 0.30 15.64 9.87
N CYS A 250 1.23 14.75 10.23
CA CYS A 250 0.91 13.39 10.69
C CYS A 250 -0.06 13.44 11.88
N ARG A 251 0.26 14.24 12.92
CA ARG A 251 -0.63 14.47 14.07
C ARG A 251 -2.03 14.93 13.62
N VAL A 252 -2.10 15.93 12.73
CA VAL A 252 -3.39 16.45 12.24
C VAL A 252 -4.19 15.39 11.48
N LEU A 253 -3.54 14.63 10.59
CA LEU A 253 -4.23 13.60 9.80
C LEU A 253 -4.69 12.42 10.66
N VAL A 254 -3.86 11.97 11.61
CA VAL A 254 -4.24 10.91 12.56
C VAL A 254 -5.40 11.35 13.44
N LYS A 255 -5.37 12.58 13.98
CA LYS A 255 -6.50 13.16 14.73
C LYS A 255 -7.79 13.13 13.91
N ARG A 256 -7.75 13.62 12.67
CA ARG A 256 -8.92 13.64 11.78
C ARG A 256 -9.43 12.24 11.45
N ALA A 257 -8.54 11.28 11.23
CA ALA A 257 -8.93 9.90 10.95
C ALA A 257 -9.55 9.22 12.18
N LEU A 258 -9.02 9.46 13.38
CA LEU A 258 -9.59 8.96 14.65
C LEU A 258 -10.99 9.53 14.93
N MET A 259 -11.27 10.77 14.51
CA MET A 259 -12.60 11.38 14.68
C MET A 259 -13.67 10.81 13.73
N GLU A 260 -13.30 10.02 12.73
CA GLU A 260 -14.21 9.48 11.72
C GLU A 260 -14.48 7.97 11.86
N VAL A 261 -13.81 7.30 12.81
CA VAL A 261 -13.99 5.87 13.07
C VAL A 261 -14.88 5.62 14.28
#